data_AF-A5ZT51-F1
#
_entry.id   AF-A5ZT51-F1
#
_cell.length_a   1.000
_cell.length_b   1.000
_cell.length_c   1.000
_cell.angle_alpha   90.00
_cell.angle_beta   90.00
_cell.angle_gamma   90.00
#
_symmetry.space_group_name_H-M   'P 1'
#
loop_
_entity.id
_entity.type
_entity.pdbx_description
1 polymer ?
#
loop_
_entity_poly.entity_id
_entity_poly.type
_entity_poly.pdbx_seq_one_letter_code
_entity_poly.pdbx_strand_id
1 'polypeptide(L)' 'MEKDKHLGLRIDSETHGKLKSLAEFEGRSINGEVLYLIRQAIAQHEKNHGTLNK' A
#
# COMPACT_ATOMS: atom_id res chain seq x y z
N MET A 1 -10.08 -14.29 -16.97
CA MET A 1 -9.66 -13.81 -15.64
C MET A 1 -8.67 -12.68 -15.90
N GLU A 2 -9.03 -11.43 -15.62
CA GLU A 2 -8.06 -10.32 -15.71
C GLU A 2 -6.86 -10.69 -14.84
N LYS A 3 -5.67 -10.71 -15.43
CA LYS A 3 -4.44 -11.04 -14.70
C LYS A 3 -4.21 -9.96 -13.66
N ASP A 4 -3.97 -10.34 -12.41
CA ASP A 4 -3.53 -9.43 -11.36
C ASP A 4 -2.37 -8.57 -11.89
N LYS A 5 -2.53 -7.24 -11.83
CA LYS A 5 -1.51 -6.30 -12.30
C LYS A 5 -0.40 -6.22 -11.25
N HIS A 6 0.84 -6.44 -11.66
CA HIS A 6 2.01 -6.22 -10.80
C HIS A 6 2.33 -4.72 -10.74
N LEU A 7 2.51 -4.19 -9.52
CA LEU A 7 2.96 -2.83 -9.28
C LEU A 7 4.44 -2.83 -8.88
N GLY A 8 5.29 -2.33 -9.77
CA GLY A 8 6.70 -2.06 -9.44
C GLY A 8 6.86 -0.65 -8.88
N LEU A 9 7.52 -0.51 -7.73
CA LEU A 9 7.81 0.78 -7.11
C LEU A 9 9.33 0.97 -6.98
N ARG A 10 9.81 2.17 -7.32
CA ARG A 10 11.19 2.59 -7.03
C ARG A 10 11.16 3.45 -5.79
N ILE A 11 11.89 3.03 -4.77
CA ILE A 11 12.07 3.76 -3.50
C ILE A 11 13.55 3.72 -3.12
N ASP A 12 13.99 4.69 -2.33
CA ASP A 12 15.34 4.69 -1.78
C ASP A 12 15.49 3.59 -0.70
N SER A 13 16.75 3.27 -0.37
CA SER A 13 17.07 2.19 0.56
C SER A 13 16.61 2.48 1.99
N GLU A 14 16.59 3.75 2.40
CA GLU A 14 16.18 4.14 3.75
C GLU A 14 14.67 3.95 3.91
N THR A 15 13.88 4.43 2.95
CA THR A 15 12.43 4.22 2.91
C THR A 15 12.06 2.75 2.85
N HIS A 16 12.75 1.95 2.02
CA HIS A 16 12.55 0.50 1.97
C HIS A 16 12.82 -0.17 3.32
N GLY A 17 13.90 0.23 4.00
CA GLY A 17 14.24 -0.27 5.34
C GLY A 17 13.16 0.05 6.37
N LYS A 18 12.68 1.30 6.41
CA LYS A 18 11.61 1.72 7.33
C LYS A 18 10.30 0.98 7.06
N LEU A 19 9.94 0.82 5.79
CA LEU A 19 8.74 0.08 5.39
C LEU A 19 8.83 -1.40 5.81
N LYS A 20 10.00 -2.03 5.68
CA LYS A 20 10.22 -3.39 6.16
C LYS A 20 10.01 -3.49 7.67
N SER A 21 10.62 -2.61 8.46
CA SER A 21 10.46 -2.62 9.92
C SER A 21 9.02 -2.39 10.34
N LEU A 22 8.30 -1.49 9.66
CA LEU A 22 6.86 -1.25 9.90
C LEU A 22 6.04 -2.51 9.60
N ALA A 23 6.26 -3.15 8.45
CA ALA A 23 5.55 -4.36 8.07
C ALA A 23 5.80 -5.49 9.08
N GLU A 24 7.04 -5.69 9.52
CA GLU A 24 7.41 -6.70 10.53
C GLU A 24 6.73 -6.43 11.88
N PHE A 25 6.74 -5.17 12.34
CA PHE A 25 6.05 -4.75 13.57
C PHE A 25 4.55 -5.05 13.52
N GLU A 26 3.94 -4.79 12.36
CA GLU A 26 2.52 -4.99 12.11
C GLU A 26 2.13 -6.45 11.76
N GLY A 27 3.10 -7.37 11.71
CA GLY A 27 2.88 -8.78 11.37
C GLY A 27 2.50 -9.02 9.90
N ARG A 28 2.94 -8.16 8.99
CA ARG A 28 2.64 -8.20 7.55
C ARG A 28 3.91 -8.37 6.70
N SER A 29 3.74 -8.86 5.47
CA SER A 29 4.80 -8.76 4.46
C SER A 29 4.89 -7.31 3.95
N ILE A 30 6.03 -6.92 3.35
CA ILE A 30 6.18 -5.58 2.75
C ILE A 30 5.05 -5.29 1.75
N ASN A 31 4.76 -6.24 0.84
CA ASN A 31 3.68 -6.06 -0.13
C ASN A 31 2.30 -5.98 0.55
N GLY A 32 2.09 -6.74 1.64
CA GLY A 32 0.88 -6.67 2.44
C GLY A 32 0.70 -5.31 3.09
N GLU A 33 1.78 -4.73 3.62
CA GLU A 33 1.79 -3.39 4.21
C GLU A 33 1.51 -2.31 3.16
N VAL A 34 2.17 -2.36 2.00
CA VAL A 34 1.91 -1.42 0.89
C VAL A 34 0.45 -1.48 0.45
N LEU A 35 -0.10 -2.68 0.28
CA LEU A 35 -1.50 -2.86 -0.11
C LEU A 35 -2.46 -2.32 0.96
N TYR A 36 -2.15 -2.54 2.24
CA TYR A 36 -2.93 -2.00 3.36
C TYR A 36 -2.95 -0.46 3.33
N LEU A 37 -1.78 0.16 3.22
CA LEU A 37 -1.64 1.63 3.17
C LEU A 37 -2.38 2.24 1.97
N ILE A 38 -2.29 1.61 0.78
CA ILE A 38 -3.03 2.05 -0.41
C ILE A 38 -4.55 2.01 -0.15
N ARG A 39 -5.06 0.93 0.45
CA ARG A 39 -6.49 0.80 0.78
C ARG A 39 -6.93 1.83 1.81
N GLN A 40 -6.11 2.09 2.83
CA GLN A 40 -6.39 3.13 3.82
C GLN A 40 -6.44 4.52 3.16
N ALA A 41 -5.51 4.84 2.27
CA ALA A 41 -5.51 6.10 1.54
C ALA A 41 -6.77 6.29 0.67
N ILE A 42 -7.19 5.24 -0.05
CA ILE A 42 -8.42 5.24 -0.84
C ILE A 42 -9.63 5.46 0.08
N ALA A 43 -9.79 4.66 1.14
CA ALA A 43 -10.92 4.75 2.05
C ALA A 43 -11.01 6.14 2.72
N GLN A 44 -9.86 6.72 3.11
CA GLN A 44 -9.79 8.05 3.69
C GLN A 44 -10.19 9.13 2.68
N HIS A 45 -9.76 9.01 1.42
CA HIS A 45 -10.20 9.92 0.37
C HIS A 45 -11.71 9.82 0.16
N GLU A 46 -12.24 8.60 0.01
CA GLU A 46 -13.66 8.37 -0.26
C GLU A 46 -14.56 8.89 0.87
N LYS A 47 -14.10 8.77 2.12
CA LYS A 47 -14.76 9.36 3.28
C LYS A 47 -14.86 10.88 3.21
N ASN A 48 -13.83 11.55 2.70
CA ASN A 48 -13.72 13.02 2.75
C ASN A 48 -14.20 13.72 1.47
N HIS A 49 -14.12 13.04 0.33
CA HIS A 49 -14.31 13.64 -1.00
C HIS A 49 -15.30 12.87 -1.89
N GLY A 50 -15.83 11.74 -1.41
CA GLY A 50 -16.73 10.88 -2.17
C GLY A 50 -16.01 9.77 -2.95
N THR A 51 -16.79 8.81 -3.43
CA THR A 51 -16.33 7.56 -4.05
C THR A 51 -15.44 7.77 -5.27
N LEU A 52 -14.39 6.97 -5.40
CA LEU A 52 -13.55 6.92 -6.59
C LEU A 52 -14.11 5.90 -7.59
N ASN A 53 -14.20 6.27 -8.86
CA ASN A 53 -14.70 5.38 -9.92
C ASN A 53 -13.56 4.63 -10.63
N LYS A 54 -13.85 3.43 -11.12
CA LYS A 54 -12.93 2.55 -11.87
C LYS A 54 -12.89 2.91 -13.35
#